data_AF-W9RUC6-F1
#
_entry.id   AF-W9RUC6-F1
#
_cell.length_a   1.000
_cell.length_b   1.000
_cell.length_c   1.000
_cell.angle_alpha   90.00
_cell.angle_beta   90.00
_cell.angle_gamma   90.00
#
_symmetry.space_group_name_H-M   'P 1'
#
loop_
_entity.id
_entity.type
_entity.pdbx_description
1 polymer ?
#
loop_
_entity_poly.entity_id
_entity_poly.type
_entity_poly.pdbx_seq_one_letter_code
_entity_poly.pdbx_strand_id
1 'polypeptide(L)'
;MFGGSGAESGHESSGGHAGSILIPTRFVWPYGGRRVFLSGSFTRWSEHIPMSPVEGCPTVFQVVWNLSPGYHQYKFYVDGEWRHDEQQQFVSGNYGVVNTIFLSGEPDMVPNVFPPEAPDRANMDVDNDVYMPMNISQNDSTTPNKENEKPNNCQAPR
;
A
#
# COMPACT_ATOMS: atom_id res chain seq x y z
N MET A 1 15.90 -36.19 -59.09
CA MET A 1 14.67 -35.41 -58.86
C MET A 1 14.91 -34.52 -57.66
N PHE A 2 14.71 -33.22 -57.81
CA PHE A 2 14.77 -32.22 -56.74
C PHE A 2 13.46 -32.21 -55.96
N GLY A 3 13.51 -31.75 -54.71
CA GLY A 3 12.36 -31.25 -53.94
C GLY A 3 11.75 -32.29 -52.99
N GLY A 4 11.48 -31.99 -51.72
CA GLY A 4 11.53 -30.71 -51.05
C GLY A 4 11.30 -30.84 -49.54
N SER A 5 11.63 -29.74 -48.89
CA SER A 5 11.54 -29.42 -47.48
C SER A 5 10.13 -29.59 -46.89
N GLY A 6 10.10 -29.81 -45.57
CA GLY A 6 8.91 -29.70 -44.73
C GLY A 6 9.33 -29.82 -43.27
N ALA A 7 10.05 -28.80 -42.78
CA ALA A 7 10.34 -28.63 -41.36
C ALA A 7 9.08 -28.16 -40.62
N GLU A 8 9.17 -28.26 -39.29
CA GLU A 8 8.47 -27.51 -38.24
C GLU A 8 6.95 -27.77 -38.08
N SER A 9 6.38 -27.79 -36.88
CA SER A 9 6.79 -27.06 -35.67
C SER A 9 6.25 -27.76 -34.43
N GLY A 10 7.14 -27.97 -33.46
CA GLY A 10 6.76 -28.22 -32.08
C GLY A 10 6.08 -26.96 -31.55
N HIS A 11 4.81 -27.09 -31.15
CA HIS A 11 4.17 -26.07 -30.33
C HIS A 11 4.54 -26.32 -28.87
N GLU A 12 5.83 -26.17 -28.60
CA GLU A 12 6.29 -25.83 -27.27
C GLU A 12 5.91 -24.36 -27.11
N SER A 13 4.69 -24.11 -26.64
CA SER A 13 4.34 -22.79 -26.14
C SER A 13 5.21 -22.57 -24.91
N SER A 14 6.40 -22.03 -25.18
CA SER A 14 7.23 -21.28 -24.27
C SER A 14 6.33 -20.20 -23.69
N GLY A 15 5.67 -20.57 -22.59
CA GLY A 15 4.99 -19.66 -21.70
C GLY A 15 6.04 -18.67 -21.25
N GLY A 16 6.07 -17.52 -21.93
CA GLY A 16 6.82 -16.36 -21.49
C GLY A 16 6.44 -16.16 -20.04
N HIS A 17 7.38 -16.44 -19.14
CA HIS A 17 7.29 -15.99 -17.77
C HIS A 17 7.51 -14.48 -17.83
N ALA A 18 6.51 -13.76 -18.34
CA ALA A 18 6.29 -12.37 -17.99
C ALA A 18 6.34 -12.38 -16.47
N GLY A 19 7.36 -11.74 -15.90
CA GLY A 19 7.59 -11.73 -14.45
C GLY A 19 6.24 -11.50 -13.78
N SER A 20 5.76 -12.51 -13.04
CA SER A 20 4.42 -12.51 -12.49
C SER A 20 4.30 -11.27 -11.60
N ILE A 21 3.61 -10.24 -12.10
CA ILE A 21 3.38 -9.02 -11.35
C ILE A 21 2.58 -9.45 -10.12
N LEU A 22 3.18 -9.35 -8.94
CA LEU A 22 2.49 -9.62 -7.69
C LEU A 22 2.01 -8.30 -7.10
N ILE A 23 0.76 -8.28 -6.68
CA ILE A 23 0.08 -7.12 -6.11
C ILE A 23 0.10 -7.28 -4.58
N PRO A 24 0.81 -6.42 -3.84
CA PRO A 24 0.81 -6.45 -2.38
C PRO A 24 -0.58 -6.10 -1.87
N THR A 25 -1.28 -7.08 -1.32
CA THR A 25 -2.67 -6.96 -0.89
C THR A 25 -2.75 -7.03 0.62
N ARG A 26 -3.39 -6.03 1.24
CA ARG A 26 -3.59 -5.98 2.69
C ARG A 26 -4.89 -6.70 3.07
N PHE A 27 -4.78 -7.65 3.99
CA PHE A 27 -5.91 -8.30 4.63
C PHE A 27 -6.02 -7.81 6.06
N VAL A 28 -7.24 -7.50 6.50
CA VAL A 28 -7.52 -6.94 7.82
C VAL A 28 -8.64 -7.73 8.49
N TRP A 29 -8.49 -8.00 9.78
CA TRP A 29 -9.49 -8.62 10.64
C TRP A 29 -9.76 -7.71 11.85
N PRO A 30 -10.88 -6.96 11.88
CA PRO A 30 -11.13 -5.93 12.89
C PRO A 30 -11.86 -6.42 14.15
N TYR A 31 -12.14 -7.72 14.29
CA TYR A 31 -13.06 -8.25 15.31
C TYR A 31 -12.39 -8.84 16.55
N GLY A 32 -11.08 -8.65 16.72
CA GLY A 32 -10.31 -9.22 17.83
C GLY A 32 -10.03 -10.73 17.70
N GLY A 33 -9.32 -11.26 18.68
CA GLY A 33 -8.86 -12.65 18.75
C GLY A 33 -7.50 -12.76 19.46
N ARG A 34 -7.09 -13.95 19.87
CA ARG A 34 -5.74 -14.18 20.43
C ARG A 34 -4.75 -14.60 19.36
N ARG A 35 -5.19 -15.47 18.44
CA ARG A 35 -4.39 -15.94 17.30
C ARG A 35 -5.25 -15.87 16.04
N VAL A 36 -4.82 -15.04 15.10
CA VAL A 36 -5.50 -14.80 13.84
C VAL A 36 -4.59 -15.21 12.70
N PHE A 37 -5.10 -16.05 11.80
CA PHE A 37 -4.39 -16.47 10.60
C PHE A 37 -5.23 -16.22 9.35
N LEU A 38 -4.55 -16.02 8.23
CA LEU A 38 -5.13 -15.94 6.90
C LEU A 38 -4.85 -17.23 6.13
N SER A 39 -5.86 -17.76 5.44
CA SER A 39 -5.70 -18.82 4.46
C SER A 39 -6.58 -18.55 3.25
N GLY A 40 -6.17 -19.04 2.09
CA GLY A 40 -6.89 -18.79 0.84
C GLY A 40 -6.41 -19.62 -0.33
N SER A 41 -6.96 -19.31 -1.51
CA SER A 41 -6.62 -19.99 -2.77
C SER A 41 -5.13 -19.89 -3.10
N PHE A 42 -4.49 -18.76 -2.77
CA PHE A 42 -3.06 -18.51 -2.95
C PHE A 42 -2.14 -19.37 -2.04
N THR A 43 -2.67 -19.88 -0.93
CA THR A 43 -2.01 -20.89 -0.07
C THR A 43 -2.51 -22.31 -0.30
N ARG A 44 -3.32 -22.52 -1.36
CA ARG A 44 -4.03 -23.79 -1.61
C ARG A 44 -4.80 -24.31 -0.38
N TRP A 45 -5.30 -23.40 0.46
CA TRP A 45 -6.00 -23.70 1.71
C TRP A 45 -5.26 -24.65 2.67
N SER A 46 -3.94 -24.81 2.50
CA SER A 46 -3.13 -25.78 3.25
C SER A 46 -2.24 -25.10 4.29
N GLU A 47 -1.93 -23.83 4.09
CA GLU A 47 -1.08 -23.05 4.98
C GLU A 47 -1.88 -21.95 5.70
N HIS A 48 -1.46 -21.65 6.93
CA HIS A 48 -2.02 -20.60 7.78
C HIS A 48 -0.99 -19.49 7.96
N ILE A 49 -1.23 -18.34 7.34
CA ILE A 49 -0.35 -17.18 7.44
C ILE A 49 -0.71 -16.42 8.72
N PRO A 50 0.21 -16.27 9.70
CA PRO A 50 -0.08 -15.52 10.92
C PRO A 50 -0.29 -14.04 10.61
N MET A 51 -1.29 -13.44 11.26
CA MET A 51 -1.56 -12.01 11.20
C MET A 51 -1.05 -11.30 12.46
N SER A 52 -0.64 -10.04 12.31
CA SER A 52 -0.11 -9.22 13.41
C SER A 52 -1.11 -8.15 13.82
N PRO A 53 -1.22 -7.80 15.11
CA PRO A 53 -2.00 -6.65 15.54
C PRO A 53 -1.53 -5.36 14.88
N VAL A 54 -2.46 -4.46 14.60
CA VAL A 54 -2.18 -3.11 14.08
C VAL A 54 -1.65 -2.26 15.23
N GLU A 55 -0.63 -1.44 14.94
CA GLU A 55 -0.08 -0.50 15.92
C GLU A 55 -1.16 0.47 16.43
N GLY A 56 -1.27 0.60 17.75
CA GLY A 56 -2.32 1.40 18.39
C GLY A 56 -3.71 0.77 18.43
N CYS A 57 -3.94 -0.33 17.71
CA CYS A 57 -5.24 -1.03 17.62
C CYS A 57 -5.08 -2.55 17.85
N PRO A 58 -4.89 -3.01 19.10
CA PRO A 58 -4.59 -4.43 19.38
C PRO A 58 -5.72 -5.41 19.05
N THR A 59 -6.93 -4.90 18.82
CA THR A 59 -8.10 -5.69 18.39
C THR A 59 -8.17 -5.90 16.89
N VAL A 60 -7.36 -5.18 16.11
CA VAL A 60 -7.33 -5.26 14.65
C VAL A 60 -6.08 -6.01 14.25
N PHE A 61 -6.22 -7.07 13.47
CA PHE A 61 -5.10 -7.84 12.92
C PHE A 61 -4.95 -7.57 11.44
N GLN A 62 -3.71 -7.56 10.94
CA GLN A 62 -3.43 -7.38 9.52
C GLN A 62 -2.29 -8.27 9.03
N VAL A 63 -2.29 -8.53 7.73
CA VAL A 63 -1.15 -9.07 6.99
C VAL A 63 -1.15 -8.50 5.58
N VAL A 64 0.04 -8.32 5.00
CA VAL A 64 0.18 -7.99 3.59
C VAL A 64 0.69 -9.23 2.89
N TRP A 65 -0.01 -9.67 1.85
CA TRP A 65 0.35 -10.82 1.05
C TRP A 65 0.36 -10.48 -0.44
N ASN A 66 1.38 -10.97 -1.13
CA ASN A 66 1.58 -10.72 -2.55
C ASN A 66 0.74 -11.71 -3.37
N LEU A 67 -0.23 -11.19 -4.14
CA LEU A 67 -1.16 -11.99 -4.93
C LEU A 67 -0.95 -11.78 -6.43
N SER A 68 -1.16 -12.83 -7.20
CA SER A 68 -1.29 -12.70 -8.65
C SER A 68 -2.55 -11.92 -9.01
N PRO A 69 -2.63 -11.32 -10.21
CA PRO A 69 -3.89 -10.79 -10.71
C PRO A 69 -4.94 -11.88 -10.86
N GLY A 70 -6.20 -11.53 -10.64
CA GLY A 70 -7.35 -12.44 -10.76
C GLY A 70 -8.20 -12.54 -9.50
N TYR A 71 -9.05 -13.57 -9.48
CA TYR A 71 -9.95 -13.85 -8.37
C TYR A 71 -9.26 -14.70 -7.30
N HIS A 72 -9.31 -14.22 -6.06
CA HIS A 72 -8.81 -14.93 -4.89
C HIS A 72 -9.90 -15.08 -3.85
N GLN A 73 -9.98 -16.28 -3.28
CA GLN A 73 -10.85 -16.57 -2.15
C GLN A 73 -10.00 -16.73 -0.90
N TYR A 74 -10.49 -16.25 0.23
CA TYR A 74 -9.77 -16.30 1.49
C TYR A 74 -10.72 -16.42 2.68
N LYS A 75 -10.15 -16.79 3.82
CA LYS A 75 -10.86 -16.92 5.09
C LYS A 75 -9.89 -16.71 6.25
N PHE A 76 -10.43 -16.25 7.37
CA PHE A 76 -9.68 -16.06 8.61
C PHE A 76 -9.85 -17.27 9.52
N TYR A 77 -8.76 -17.71 10.13
CA TYR A 77 -8.78 -18.72 11.18
C TYR A 77 -8.48 -18.03 12.51
N VAL A 78 -9.50 -17.86 13.34
CA VAL A 78 -9.47 -17.05 14.55
C VAL A 78 -9.70 -17.97 15.74
N ASP A 79 -8.70 -18.10 16.61
CA ASP A 79 -8.80 -18.87 17.86
C ASP A 79 -9.31 -20.32 17.75
N GLY A 80 -9.19 -20.93 16.57
CA GLY A 80 -9.64 -22.29 16.30
C GLY A 80 -10.85 -22.38 15.36
N GLU A 81 -11.46 -21.24 15.00
CA GLU A 81 -12.67 -21.18 14.20
C GLU A 81 -12.45 -20.48 12.85
N TRP A 82 -13.10 -21.02 11.81
CA TRP A 82 -13.11 -20.41 10.48
C TRP A 82 -14.13 -19.29 10.41
N ARG A 83 -13.66 -18.05 10.23
CA ARG A 83 -14.45 -16.82 10.17
C ARG A 83 -14.25 -16.12 8.83
N HIS A 84 -15.27 -15.39 8.38
CA HIS A 84 -15.19 -14.51 7.23
C HIS A 84 -15.57 -13.10 7.70
N ASP A 85 -15.12 -12.08 6.97
CA ASP A 85 -15.53 -10.71 7.21
C ASP A 85 -16.82 -10.42 6.43
N GLU A 86 -17.91 -10.15 7.13
CA GLU A 86 -19.22 -9.84 6.52
C GLU A 86 -19.24 -8.49 5.79
N GLN A 87 -18.28 -7.60 6.07
CA GLN A 87 -18.14 -6.30 5.41
C GLN A 87 -17.38 -6.40 4.08
N GLN A 88 -16.71 -7.51 3.83
CA GLN A 88 -15.98 -7.77 2.59
C GLN A 88 -16.85 -8.59 1.63
N GLN A 89 -16.51 -8.57 0.34
CA GLN A 89 -17.19 -9.44 -0.61
C GLN A 89 -17.00 -10.90 -0.20
N PHE A 90 -18.06 -11.70 -0.29
CA PHE A 90 -18.03 -13.12 0.03
C PHE A 90 -18.91 -13.92 -0.92
N VAL A 91 -18.62 -15.21 -0.99
CA VAL A 91 -19.44 -16.18 -1.71
C VAL A 91 -19.83 -17.30 -0.76
N SER A 92 -21.07 -17.75 -0.86
CA SER A 92 -21.57 -18.93 -0.16
C SER A 92 -21.56 -20.13 -1.11
N GLY A 93 -21.05 -21.27 -0.65
CA GLY A 93 -21.02 -22.51 -1.41
C GLY A 93 -21.15 -23.73 -0.52
N ASN A 94 -20.91 -24.91 -1.11
CA ASN A 94 -21.06 -26.20 -0.42
C ASN A 94 -20.11 -26.37 0.79
N TYR A 95 -19.00 -25.64 0.79
CA TYR A 95 -17.98 -25.68 1.86
C TYR A 95 -18.11 -24.50 2.84
N GLY A 96 -19.26 -23.81 2.82
CA GLY A 96 -19.55 -22.65 3.65
C GLY A 96 -19.25 -21.32 2.96
N VAL A 97 -19.11 -20.27 3.77
CA VAL A 97 -18.85 -18.89 3.30
C VAL A 97 -17.35 -18.59 3.33
N VAL A 98 -16.86 -17.97 2.26
CA VAL A 98 -15.48 -17.47 2.11
C VAL A 98 -15.51 -16.06 1.55
N ASN A 99 -14.55 -15.22 1.95
CA ASN A 99 -14.36 -13.92 1.33
C ASN A 99 -13.77 -14.05 -0.06
N THR A 100 -14.03 -13.07 -0.93
CA THR A 100 -13.51 -12.99 -2.29
C THR A 100 -12.93 -11.61 -2.55
N ILE A 101 -11.87 -11.56 -3.36
CA ILE A 101 -11.27 -10.32 -3.86
C ILE A 101 -10.87 -10.54 -5.32
N PHE A 102 -11.01 -9.49 -6.13
CA PHE A 102 -10.53 -9.45 -7.51
C PHE A 102 -9.44 -8.40 -7.63
N LEU A 103 -8.30 -8.79 -8.19
CA LEU A 103 -7.17 -7.90 -8.42
C LEU A 103 -6.96 -7.74 -9.92
N SER A 104 -7.16 -6.52 -10.44
CA SER A 104 -6.80 -6.21 -11.81
C SER A 104 -5.27 -6.13 -11.91
N GLY A 105 -4.70 -6.78 -12.93
CA GLY A 105 -3.25 -6.93 -13.10
C GLY A 105 -2.51 -5.67 -13.49
N GLU A 106 -3.18 -4.52 -13.44
CA GLU A 106 -2.58 -3.22 -13.65
C GLU A 106 -1.87 -2.82 -12.34
N PRO A 107 -0.53 -2.76 -12.32
CA PRO A 107 0.13 -2.07 -11.23
C PRO A 107 -0.29 -0.60 -11.35
N ASP A 108 -1.01 -0.08 -10.36
CA ASP A 108 -1.15 1.36 -10.15
C ASP A 108 0.26 1.94 -9.97
N MET A 109 0.91 2.25 -11.08
CA MET A 109 2.09 3.10 -11.10
C MET A 109 1.58 4.46 -10.68
N VAL A 110 1.64 4.75 -9.38
CA VAL A 110 1.45 6.10 -8.88
C VAL A 110 2.34 7.02 -9.72
N PRO A 111 1.80 7.98 -10.48
CA PRO A 111 2.66 9.00 -11.05
C PRO A 111 3.19 9.74 -9.83
N ASN A 112 4.48 9.66 -9.60
CA ASN A 112 5.16 10.50 -8.64
C ASN A 112 5.09 11.94 -9.19
N VAL A 113 3.92 12.56 -9.07
CA VAL A 113 3.71 13.99 -9.25
C VAL A 113 4.37 14.63 -8.04
N PHE A 114 5.70 14.80 -8.16
CA PHE A 114 6.36 15.86 -7.42
C PHE A 114 5.56 17.14 -7.69
N PRO A 115 5.09 17.87 -6.66
CA PRO A 115 4.64 19.24 -6.89
C PRO A 115 5.78 19.99 -7.58
N PRO A 116 5.54 20.78 -8.64
CA PRO A 116 6.57 21.67 -9.15
C PRO A 116 6.81 22.75 -8.07
N GLU A 117 7.80 22.54 -7.22
CA GLU A 117 8.40 23.60 -6.44
C GLU A 117 9.12 24.54 -7.41
N ALA A 118 8.41 25.54 -7.91
CA ALA A 118 9.04 26.81 -8.20
C ALA A 118 9.03 27.62 -6.89
N PRO A 119 10.17 28.20 -6.51
CA PRO A 119 10.49 29.48 -7.12
C PRO A 119 11.96 29.58 -7.56
N ASP A 120 12.13 30.26 -8.69
CA ASP A 120 13.35 30.97 -9.07
C ASP A 120 14.18 31.43 -7.87
N ARG A 121 15.41 30.93 -7.74
CA ARG A 121 16.56 31.81 -7.49
C ARG A 121 17.92 31.14 -7.64
N ALA A 122 18.71 31.83 -8.46
CA ALA A 122 20.16 31.95 -8.41
C ALA A 122 20.99 30.79 -8.97
N ASN A 123 21.15 30.88 -10.29
CA ASN A 123 22.45 30.78 -10.96
C ASN A 123 23.61 31.13 -10.01
N MET A 124 24.54 30.18 -9.83
CA MET A 124 25.80 30.40 -9.13
C MET A 124 26.70 31.31 -9.96
N ASP A 125 26.63 32.62 -9.76
CA ASP A 125 27.70 33.54 -10.16
C ASP A 125 28.67 33.65 -8.98
N VAL A 126 29.78 32.93 -9.08
CA VAL A 126 30.95 33.10 -8.23
C VAL A 126 31.64 34.38 -8.70
N ASP A 127 31.42 35.48 -8.00
CA ASP A 127 32.35 36.60 -8.02
C ASP A 127 32.67 37.03 -6.59
N ASN A 128 33.93 36.83 -6.26
CA ASN A 128 34.60 37.19 -5.04
C ASN A 128 35.06 38.63 -5.24
N ASP A 129 34.50 39.60 -4.51
CA ASP A 129 35.27 40.75 -4.02
C ASP A 129 34.60 41.46 -2.83
N VAL A 130 35.47 41.74 -1.87
CA VAL A 130 35.31 42.41 -0.58
C VAL A 130 34.72 43.81 -0.74
N TYR A 131 33.90 44.28 0.22
CA TYR A 131 33.98 45.60 0.91
C TYR A 131 32.70 45.89 1.72
N MET A 132 32.81 45.96 3.05
CA MET A 132 31.90 46.73 3.92
C MET A 132 32.48 48.14 4.07
N PRO A 133 31.69 49.22 4.01
CA PRO A 133 31.50 50.02 5.23
C PRO A 133 30.18 50.84 5.36
N MET A 134 29.88 51.18 6.63
CA MET A 134 29.22 52.41 7.13
C MET A 134 27.69 52.61 7.02
N ASN A 135 27.02 52.35 8.15
CA ASN A 135 26.15 53.22 8.97
C ASN A 135 25.47 54.46 8.33
N ILE A 136 24.14 54.63 8.54
CA ILE A 136 23.47 55.79 9.22
C ILE A 136 21.93 55.81 8.99
N SER A 137 21.21 55.59 10.09
CA SER A 137 20.03 56.30 10.64
C SER A 137 18.61 56.33 10.03
N GLN A 138 17.67 56.36 11.01
CA GLN A 138 16.30 56.92 11.06
C GLN A 138 15.15 55.90 10.87
N ASN A 139 14.50 55.51 11.98
CA ASN A 139 13.17 55.97 12.48
C ASN A 139 12.06 55.02 11.97
N ASP A 140 10.93 54.70 12.60
CA ASP A 140 10.19 55.17 13.76
C ASP A 140 9.23 54.04 14.19
N SER A 141 9.06 53.86 15.51
CA SER A 141 7.89 53.40 16.29
C SER A 141 6.89 52.33 15.79
N THR A 142 6.73 51.26 16.58
CA THR A 142 5.50 50.92 17.37
C THR A 142 5.23 49.41 17.49
N THR A 143 5.33 48.94 18.74
CA THR A 143 5.02 47.64 19.39
C THR A 143 3.50 47.26 19.44
N PRO A 144 3.05 46.16 20.11
CA PRO A 144 3.17 44.72 19.81
C PRO A 144 1.78 43.98 19.98
N ASN A 145 1.80 42.64 20.21
CA ASN A 145 0.73 41.75 20.72
C ASN A 145 -0.03 40.94 19.64
N LYS A 146 -0.43 39.67 19.81
CA LYS A 146 -0.61 38.85 21.01
C LYS A 146 -0.63 37.35 20.65
N GLU A 147 0.03 36.57 21.49
CA GLU A 147 -0.08 35.14 21.73
C GLU A 147 -1.53 34.62 21.74
N ASN A 148 -1.79 33.46 21.15
CA ASN A 148 -2.99 32.65 21.39
C ASN A 148 -2.65 31.15 21.27
N GLU A 149 -2.33 30.57 22.41
CA GLU A 149 -2.31 29.13 22.68
C GLU A 149 -3.78 28.63 22.85
N LYS A 150 -4.14 27.48 22.25
CA LYS A 150 -5.25 26.65 22.74
C LYS A 150 -4.98 25.16 22.53
N PRO A 151 -5.09 24.33 23.58
CA PRO A 151 -5.07 22.87 23.48
C PRO A 151 -6.47 22.33 23.16
N ASN A 152 -6.60 21.40 22.21
CA ASN A 152 -7.85 20.70 21.94
C ASN A 152 -7.87 19.34 22.64
N ASN A 153 -8.78 19.26 23.60
CA ASN A 153 -9.16 18.16 24.48
C ASN A 153 -9.90 17.04 23.71
N CYS A 154 -9.46 15.79 23.86
CA CYS A 154 -10.18 14.60 23.36
C CYS A 154 -11.13 14.07 24.44
N GLN A 155 -12.44 14.18 24.20
CA GLN A 155 -13.49 13.55 25.02
C GLN A 155 -14.14 12.43 24.21
N ALA A 156 -14.11 11.19 24.72
CA ALA A 156 -14.83 10.04 24.16
C ALA A 156 -16.31 10.03 24.60
N PRO A 157 -17.26 9.57 23.77
CA PRO A 157 -18.63 9.31 24.21
C PRO A 157 -18.79 7.91 24.81
N ARG A 158 -19.75 7.83 25.74
CA ARG A 158 -20.16 6.67 26.55
C ARG A 158 -20.90 5.60 25.76
#